data_AF-A0A7J6Q578-F1
#
_entry.id   AF-A0A7J6Q578-F1
#
_cell.length_a   1.000
_cell.length_b   1.000
_cell.length_c   1.000
_cell.angle_alpha   90.00
_cell.angle_beta   90.00
_cell.angle_gamma   90.00
#
_symmetry.space_group_name_H-M   'P 1'
#
loop_
_entity.id
_entity.type
_entity.pdbx_description
1 polymer ?
#
loop_
_entity_poly.entity_id
_entity_poly.type
_entity_poly.pdbx_seq_one_letter_code
_entity_poly.pdbx_strand_id
1 'polypeptide(L)'
;TLKVGNRKIKDLHVGLMVNSFDVTTGVEPSAFLGLSPQRAELHVGPSKPSLLQQLMETGAIPHSTIAIRVSKVYHGLTGQLVLGDALPQGEDMTVLPLRNDSFLMTKIAVSAVQVRTPSTNGSWIDATNATALNDVSVDTGSDFTIVPEIVFEKIWEAIEDEFGRDCVES
;
A
#
# COMPACT_ATOMS: atom_id res chain seq x y z
N THR A 1 23.33 -3.66 -13.38
CA THR A 1 22.54 -2.49 -13.83
C THR A 1 21.08 -2.86 -13.83
N LEU A 2 20.26 -2.14 -13.06
CA LEU A 2 18.80 -2.30 -13.08
C LEU A 2 18.22 -1.34 -14.14
N LYS A 3 17.23 -1.80 -14.92
CA LYS A 3 16.46 -0.93 -15.81
C LYS A 3 15.03 -0.84 -15.30
N VAL A 4 14.59 0.36 -14.91
CA VAL A 4 13.20 0.63 -14.50
C VAL A 4 12.60 1.58 -15.53
N GLY A 5 11.63 1.08 -16.30
CA GLY A 5 11.08 1.81 -17.45
C GLY A 5 12.17 2.18 -18.47
N ASN A 6 12.33 3.47 -18.74
CA ASN A 6 13.35 4.02 -19.64
C ASN A 6 14.69 4.37 -18.96
N ARG A 7 14.79 4.23 -17.62
CA ARG A 7 15.99 4.62 -16.86
C ARG A 7 16.93 3.43 -16.65
N LYS A 8 18.24 3.68 -16.81
CA LYS A 8 19.29 2.72 -16.45
C LYS A 8 19.94 3.18 -15.15
N ILE A 9 19.87 2.34 -14.13
CA ILE A 9 20.42 2.61 -12.80
C ILE A 9 21.63 1.71 -12.61
N LYS A 10 22.79 2.34 -12.42
CA LYS A 10 24.05 1.64 -12.15
C LYS A 10 24.26 1.56 -10.64
N ASP A 11 25.04 0.56 -10.25
CA ASP A 11 25.55 0.43 -8.88
C ASP A 11 24.47 0.35 -7.79
N LEU A 12 23.30 -0.18 -8.15
CA LEU A 12 22.22 -0.42 -7.20
C LEU A 12 22.59 -1.58 -6.26
N HIS A 13 22.48 -1.36 -4.95
CA HIS A 13 22.50 -2.42 -3.95
C HIS A 13 21.23 -3.26 -4.08
N VAL A 14 21.40 -4.54 -4.42
CA VAL A 14 20.31 -5.52 -4.53
C VAL A 14 20.53 -6.63 -3.50
N GLY A 15 19.47 -7.03 -2.82
CA GLY A 15 19.48 -8.26 -2.02
C GLY A 15 19.33 -9.46 -2.93
N LEU A 16 20.24 -10.43 -2.84
CA LEU A 16 20.06 -11.73 -3.47
C LEU A 16 19.37 -12.65 -2.47
N MET A 17 18.17 -13.09 -2.82
CA MET A 17 17.43 -14.07 -2.02
C MET A 17 17.98 -15.46 -2.33
N VAL A 18 18.67 -16.06 -1.36
CA VAL A 18 19.28 -17.40 -1.50
C VAL A 18 18.29 -18.52 -1.17
N ASN A 19 17.27 -18.20 -0.37
CA ASN A 19 16.15 -19.07 -0.03
C ASN A 19 14.86 -18.25 -0.19
N SER A 20 13.94 -18.68 -1.05
CA SER A 20 12.57 -18.16 -1.10
C SER A 20 11.65 -19.06 -0.29
N PHE A 21 10.71 -18.46 0.43
CA PHE A 21 9.53 -19.16 0.90
C PHE A 21 8.44 -18.94 -0.14
N ASP A 22 7.94 -20.03 -0.72
CA ASP A 22 6.83 -20.00 -1.66
C ASP A 22 5.56 -19.65 -0.87
N VAL A 23 5.03 -18.45 -1.11
CA VAL A 23 3.79 -17.96 -0.50
C VAL A 23 2.76 -17.91 -1.63
N THR A 24 2.36 -19.08 -2.11
CA THR A 24 1.62 -19.30 -3.36
C THR A 24 0.41 -18.37 -3.58
N THR A 25 0.31 -17.75 -4.76
CA THR A 25 -0.89 -17.71 -5.65
C THR A 25 -0.53 -17.19 -7.07
N GLY A 26 -0.30 -18.11 -8.01
CA GLY A 26 -0.52 -17.86 -9.45
C GLY A 26 0.58 -17.19 -10.28
N VAL A 27 1.30 -16.19 -9.78
CA VAL A 27 2.48 -15.59 -10.45
C VAL A 27 3.44 -15.07 -9.39
N GLU A 28 4.50 -15.83 -9.07
CA GLU A 28 5.52 -15.29 -8.18
C GLU A 28 6.35 -14.21 -8.91
N PRO A 29 6.46 -12.99 -8.38
CA PRO A 29 7.37 -12.01 -8.93
C PRO A 29 8.80 -12.52 -8.75
N SER A 30 9.61 -12.51 -9.82
CA SER A 30 11.01 -12.95 -9.75
C SER A 30 11.90 -12.06 -8.87
N ALA A 31 11.39 -10.90 -8.45
CA ALA A 31 12.05 -9.97 -7.54
C ALA A 31 11.01 -9.04 -6.90
N PHE A 32 11.30 -8.60 -5.67
CA PHE A 32 10.60 -7.50 -5.03
C PHE A 32 11.40 -6.21 -5.15
N LEU A 33 10.71 -5.10 -5.43
CA LEU A 33 11.28 -3.77 -5.38
C LEU A 33 10.83 -3.08 -4.09
N GLY A 34 11.70 -3.05 -3.09
CA GLY A 34 11.40 -2.39 -1.81
C GLY A 34 11.30 -0.87 -1.98
N LEU A 35 10.15 -0.31 -1.63
CA LEU A 35 9.86 1.14 -1.71
C LEU A 35 9.77 1.81 -0.34
N SER A 36 9.99 1.05 0.73
CA SER A 36 9.91 1.53 2.11
C SER A 36 11.03 2.53 2.43
N PRO A 37 10.81 3.40 3.44
CA PRO A 37 11.88 4.23 3.99
C PRO A 37 13.12 3.40 4.39
N GLN A 38 14.30 4.01 4.38
CA GLN A 38 15.57 3.30 4.64
C GLN A 38 15.59 2.57 6.00
N ARG A 39 14.95 3.13 7.04
CA ARG A 39 14.91 2.50 8.38
C ARG A 39 13.95 1.31 8.45
N ALA A 40 13.21 1.01 7.38
CA ALA A 40 12.39 -0.18 7.24
C ALA A 40 13.20 -1.44 6.91
N GLU A 41 14.44 -1.28 6.40
CA GLU A 41 15.23 -2.42 5.96
C GLU A 41 15.57 -3.33 7.15
N LEU A 42 15.04 -4.55 7.11
CA LEU A 42 15.28 -5.59 8.11
C LEU A 42 16.79 -5.81 8.28
N HIS A 43 17.25 -5.67 9.53
CA HIS A 43 18.67 -5.68 9.91
C HIS A 43 19.29 -7.05 9.68
N VAL A 44 19.87 -7.25 8.49
CA VAL A 44 20.88 -8.29 8.23
C VAL A 44 22.13 -7.61 7.68
N GLY A 45 22.82 -6.85 8.56
CA GLY A 45 24.06 -6.14 8.23
C GLY A 45 23.95 -4.61 8.29
N PRO A 46 24.97 -3.88 7.80
CA PRO A 46 24.95 -2.41 7.78
C PRO A 46 23.77 -1.91 6.95
N SER A 47 23.11 -0.84 7.42
CA SER A 47 22.00 -0.19 6.73
C SER A 47 22.41 0.12 5.29
N LYS A 48 21.70 -0.46 4.33
CA LYS A 48 21.88 -0.12 2.91
C LYS A 48 21.03 1.10 2.61
N PRO A 49 21.43 1.93 1.62
CA PRO A 49 20.61 3.03 1.18
C PRO A 49 19.34 2.48 0.51
N SER A 50 18.19 3.12 0.77
CA SER A 50 16.93 2.75 0.10
C SER A 50 17.05 2.94 -1.42
N LEU A 51 16.15 2.31 -2.20
CA LEU A 51 16.09 2.53 -3.66
C LEU A 51 16.02 4.03 -3.99
N LEU A 52 15.15 4.79 -3.34
CA LEU A 52 14.99 6.23 -3.61
C LEU A 52 16.25 7.01 -3.33
N GLN A 53 16.94 6.70 -2.23
CA GLN A 53 18.20 7.33 -1.89
C GLN A 53 19.24 7.09 -2.99
N GLN A 54 19.41 5.84 -3.43
CA GLN A 54 20.35 5.49 -4.50
C GLN A 54 20.01 6.17 -5.82
N LEU A 55 18.71 6.30 -6.14
CA LEU A 55 18.25 7.00 -7.33
C LEU A 55 18.54 8.50 -7.28
N MET A 56 18.41 9.13 -6.12
CA MET A 56 18.77 10.54 -5.95
C MET A 56 20.29 10.75 -6.04
N GLU A 57 21.08 9.93 -5.35
CA GLU A 57 22.55 10.05 -5.30
C GLU A 57 23.19 9.87 -6.68
N THR A 58 22.59 9.04 -7.54
CA THR A 58 23.04 8.85 -8.92
C THR A 58 22.54 9.92 -9.90
N GLY A 59 21.73 10.89 -9.43
CA GLY A 59 21.03 11.85 -10.28
C GLY A 59 19.99 11.22 -11.21
N ALA A 60 19.61 9.96 -10.95
CA ALA A 60 18.65 9.23 -11.76
C ALA A 60 17.23 9.75 -11.57
N ILE A 61 16.92 10.42 -10.45
CA ILE A 61 15.66 11.15 -10.22
C ILE A 61 15.93 12.51 -9.57
N PRO A 62 15.08 13.52 -9.82
CA PRO A 62 15.27 14.86 -9.26
C PRO A 62 14.74 15.01 -7.82
N HIS A 63 13.83 14.14 -7.38
CA HIS A 63 13.18 14.24 -6.06
C HIS A 63 13.05 12.86 -5.38
N SER A 64 12.99 12.83 -4.05
CA SER A 64 12.75 11.60 -3.26
C SER A 64 11.27 11.23 -3.21
N THR A 65 10.60 11.13 -4.35
CA THR A 65 9.16 10.86 -4.43
C THR A 65 8.87 9.58 -5.20
N ILE A 66 7.85 8.86 -4.75
CA ILE A 66 7.22 7.77 -5.48
C ILE A 66 5.75 8.08 -5.58
N ALA A 67 5.19 7.92 -6.77
CA ALA A 67 3.76 7.98 -6.96
C ALA A 67 3.27 6.67 -7.61
N ILE A 68 2.19 6.12 -7.07
CA ILE A 68 1.65 4.83 -7.49
C ILE A 68 0.19 5.03 -7.84
N ARG A 69 -0.19 4.63 -9.05
CA ARG A 69 -1.60 4.51 -9.47
C ARG A 69 -1.86 3.05 -9.73
N VAL A 70 -2.90 2.50 -9.10
CA VAL A 70 -3.45 1.18 -9.44
C VAL A 70 -4.90 1.41 -9.84
N SER A 71 -5.31 0.87 -10.97
CA SER A 71 -6.67 1.03 -11.49
C SER A 71 -7.24 -0.33 -11.86
N LYS A 72 -8.39 -0.64 -11.25
CA LYS A 72 -9.19 -1.80 -11.61
C LYS A 72 -9.89 -1.51 -12.94
N VAL A 73 -9.63 -2.36 -13.92
CA VAL A 73 -10.30 -2.32 -15.23
C VAL A 73 -11.16 -3.57 -15.38
N TYR A 74 -12.08 -3.57 -16.36
CA TYR A 74 -12.86 -4.77 -16.66
C TYR A 74 -11.90 -5.92 -17.02
N HIS A 75 -11.94 -7.02 -16.25
CA HIS A 75 -11.05 -8.20 -16.33
C HIS A 75 -9.57 -8.01 -15.98
N GLY A 76 -9.18 -7.01 -15.19
CA GLY A 76 -7.81 -6.97 -14.70
C GLY A 76 -7.40 -5.76 -13.87
N LEU A 77 -6.10 -5.66 -13.62
CA LEU A 77 -5.45 -4.55 -12.98
C LEU A 77 -4.54 -3.85 -13.97
N THR A 78 -4.55 -2.52 -13.95
CA THR A 78 -3.54 -1.68 -14.60
C THR A 78 -2.87 -0.84 -13.53
N GLY A 79 -1.64 -0.42 -13.78
CA GLY A 79 -0.94 0.42 -12.82
C GLY A 79 0.19 1.22 -13.44
N GLN A 80 0.58 2.26 -12.71
CA GLN A 80 1.70 3.12 -13.05
C GLN A 80 2.52 3.39 -11.79
N LEU A 81 3.82 3.18 -11.90
CA LEU A 81 4.82 3.59 -10.92
C LEU A 81 5.61 4.76 -11.49
N VAL A 82 5.61 5.89 -10.80
CA VAL A 82 6.38 7.09 -11.15
C VAL A 82 7.45 7.31 -10.08
N LEU A 83 8.69 7.48 -10.51
CA LEU A 83 9.84 7.71 -9.64
C LEU A 83 10.37 9.14 -9.85
N GLY A 84 10.46 9.92 -8.77
CA GLY A 84 11.00 11.27 -8.77
C GLY A 84 10.04 12.39 -9.20
N ASP A 85 8.76 12.06 -9.37
CA ASP A 85 7.73 13.00 -9.79
C ASP A 85 6.38 12.62 -9.18
N ALA A 86 5.38 13.49 -9.29
CA ALA A 86 3.99 13.19 -8.98
C ALA A 86 3.31 12.45 -10.14
N LEU A 87 2.11 11.90 -9.90
CA LEU A 87 1.26 11.44 -11.00
C LEU A 87 0.84 12.64 -11.88
N PRO A 88 0.64 12.45 -13.21
CA PRO A 88 0.16 13.50 -14.10
C PRO A 88 -1.15 14.14 -13.59
N GLN A 89 -1.29 15.45 -13.77
CA GLN A 89 -2.36 16.29 -13.18
C GLN A 89 -3.78 15.75 -13.38
N GLY A 90 -4.61 15.88 -12.33
CA GLY A 90 -6.06 15.61 -12.41
C GLY A 90 -6.74 15.29 -11.08
N GLU A 91 -6.00 15.06 -10.00
CA GLU A 91 -6.54 14.69 -8.69
C GLU A 91 -5.97 15.61 -7.61
N ASP A 92 -6.84 16.19 -6.78
CA ASP A 92 -6.43 16.92 -5.58
C ASP A 92 -5.76 15.94 -4.62
N MET A 93 -4.46 16.12 -4.37
CA MET A 93 -3.70 15.27 -3.47
C MET A 93 -3.77 15.81 -2.04
N THR A 94 -4.28 15.00 -1.11
CA THR A 94 -4.14 15.28 0.32
C THR A 94 -2.83 14.70 0.83
N VAL A 95 -1.96 15.56 1.36
CA VAL A 95 -0.68 15.15 1.94
C VAL A 95 -0.83 14.99 3.44
N LEU A 96 -0.58 13.79 3.95
CA LEU A 96 -0.58 13.49 5.37
C LEU A 96 0.86 13.28 5.87
N PRO A 97 1.24 13.82 7.04
CA PRO A 97 2.57 13.62 7.58
C PRO A 97 2.79 12.15 7.96
N LEU A 98 4.02 11.66 7.74
CA LEU A 98 4.42 10.35 8.23
C LEU A 98 4.54 10.38 9.76
N ARG A 99 4.14 9.28 10.41
CA ARG A 99 4.27 9.10 11.86
C ARG A 99 5.68 8.66 12.27
N ASN A 100 6.39 7.96 11.39
CA ASN A 100 7.75 7.49 11.62
C ASN A 100 8.52 7.34 10.30
N ASP A 101 9.82 7.12 10.41
CA ASP A 101 10.73 6.98 9.27
C ASP A 101 10.97 5.51 8.88
N SER A 102 10.21 4.57 9.44
CA SER A 102 10.39 3.13 9.24
C SER A 102 9.32 2.52 8.34
N PHE A 103 8.17 3.16 8.17
CA PHE A 103 7.10 2.68 7.31
C PHE A 103 6.40 3.88 6.65
N LEU A 104 5.73 3.66 5.52
CA LEU A 104 4.79 4.63 4.95
C LEU A 104 3.50 4.63 5.77
N MET A 105 3.64 5.06 7.03
CA MET A 105 2.60 5.07 8.05
C MET A 105 2.24 6.51 8.38
N THR A 106 0.95 6.81 8.36
CA THR A 106 0.42 8.11 8.73
C THR A 106 -0.65 7.97 9.81
N LYS A 107 -0.82 9.05 10.58
CA LYS A 107 -1.90 9.13 11.55
C LYS A 107 -3.15 9.62 10.83
N ILE A 108 -4.17 8.77 10.77
CA ILE A 108 -5.51 9.20 10.39
C ILE A 108 -6.42 9.15 11.61
N ALA A 109 -7.18 10.22 11.82
CA ALA A 109 -8.30 10.18 12.73
C ALA A 109 -9.48 9.58 11.96
N VAL A 110 -9.63 8.24 12.00
CA VAL A 110 -10.85 7.62 11.49
C VAL A 110 -11.93 7.89 12.51
N SER A 111 -12.76 8.91 12.29
CA SER A 111 -13.84 9.30 13.20
C SER A 111 -15.04 8.34 13.19
N ALA A 112 -15.12 7.47 12.17
CA ALA A 112 -15.98 6.30 12.12
C ALA A 112 -15.53 5.44 10.93
N VAL A 113 -15.62 4.11 11.07
CA VAL A 113 -15.72 3.25 9.90
C VAL A 113 -17.18 3.27 9.51
N GLN A 114 -17.48 3.66 8.28
CA GLN A 114 -18.86 3.81 7.84
C GLN A 114 -19.18 2.78 6.76
N VAL A 115 -20.28 2.06 6.93
CA VAL A 115 -20.76 1.11 5.94
C VAL A 115 -21.96 1.73 5.23
N ARG A 116 -21.98 1.60 3.90
CA ARG A 116 -23.09 2.01 3.06
C ARG A 116 -23.52 0.78 2.27
N THR A 117 -24.74 0.32 2.51
CA THR A 117 -25.32 -0.82 1.80
C THR A 117 -26.42 -0.33 0.84
N PRO A 118 -26.86 -1.16 -0.11
CA PRO A 118 -28.02 -0.85 -0.95
C PRO A 118 -29.27 -0.51 -0.13
N SER A 119 -29.55 -1.24 0.96
CA SER A 119 -30.74 -1.00 1.81
C SER A 119 -30.70 0.30 2.61
N THR A 120 -29.52 0.89 2.86
CA THR A 120 -29.42 2.16 3.61
C THR A 120 -29.82 3.40 2.81
N ASN A 121 -30.24 3.25 1.54
CA ASN A 121 -30.68 4.34 0.65
C ASN A 121 -29.70 5.53 0.60
N GLY A 122 -28.41 5.25 0.76
CA GLY A 122 -27.36 6.26 0.75
C GLY A 122 -26.94 6.82 2.10
N SER A 123 -27.56 6.38 3.20
CA SER A 123 -27.12 6.72 4.55
C SER A 123 -25.88 5.89 4.95
N TRP A 124 -24.98 6.53 5.69
CA TRP A 124 -23.82 5.88 6.29
C TRP A 124 -24.17 5.36 7.68
N ILE A 125 -23.86 4.09 7.97
CA ILE A 125 -23.99 3.52 9.31
C ILE A 125 -22.63 3.62 9.99
N ASP A 126 -22.58 4.23 11.18
CA ASP A 126 -21.36 4.27 11.99
C ASP A 126 -21.08 2.88 12.58
N ALA A 127 -20.04 2.22 12.07
CA ALA A 127 -19.61 0.93 12.58
C ALA A 127 -18.86 1.06 13.90
N THR A 128 -18.32 2.21 14.33
CA THR A 128 -17.59 2.29 15.63
C THR A 128 -17.72 3.64 16.35
N ASN A 129 -17.64 3.62 17.69
CA ASN A 129 -17.09 4.75 18.44
C ASN A 129 -15.58 4.78 18.14
N ALA A 130 -15.16 5.76 17.36
CA ALA A 130 -13.81 5.89 16.85
C ALA A 130 -12.75 6.18 17.91
N THR A 131 -12.13 5.12 18.42
CA THR A 131 -10.88 5.23 19.20
C THR A 131 -9.83 4.18 18.81
N ALA A 132 -10.17 3.22 17.94
CA ALA A 132 -9.32 2.04 17.67
C ALA A 132 -8.35 2.20 16.49
N LEU A 133 -8.57 3.16 15.59
CA LEU A 133 -7.72 3.37 14.41
C LEU A 133 -6.97 4.70 14.53
N ASN A 134 -5.73 4.62 15.02
CA ASN A 134 -4.85 5.79 15.08
C ASN A 134 -3.84 5.81 13.94
N ASP A 135 -3.52 4.66 13.33
CA ASP A 135 -2.47 4.54 12.34
C ASP A 135 -2.95 3.76 11.12
N VAL A 136 -2.55 4.24 9.95
CA VAL A 136 -2.71 3.51 8.69
C VAL A 136 -1.38 3.52 7.95
N SER A 137 -1.03 2.37 7.39
CA SER A 137 0.08 2.22 6.46
C SER A 137 -0.45 1.96 5.05
N VAL A 138 0.21 2.54 4.06
CA VAL A 138 -0.02 2.20 2.65
C VAL A 138 1.00 1.15 2.26
N ASP A 139 0.52 -0.06 1.95
CA ASP A 139 1.32 -1.19 1.50
C ASP A 139 0.82 -1.68 0.14
N THR A 140 1.70 -1.64 -0.87
CA THR A 140 1.39 -2.13 -2.22
C THR A 140 1.76 -3.60 -2.43
N GLY A 141 2.31 -4.26 -1.41
CA GLY A 141 2.58 -5.70 -1.41
C GLY A 141 1.38 -6.55 -1.02
N SER A 142 0.28 -5.93 -0.59
CA SER A 142 -0.92 -6.61 -0.10
C SER A 142 -2.11 -6.39 -1.05
N ASP A 143 -2.84 -7.46 -1.37
CA ASP A 143 -4.05 -7.41 -2.22
C ASP A 143 -5.32 -7.01 -1.45
N PHE A 144 -5.26 -7.02 -0.11
CA PHE A 144 -6.39 -6.80 0.77
C PHE A 144 -6.15 -5.62 1.72
N THR A 145 -7.24 -4.95 2.12
CA THR A 145 -7.20 -4.00 3.22
C THR A 145 -7.27 -4.77 4.54
N ILE A 146 -6.21 -4.68 5.35
CA ILE A 146 -6.17 -5.31 6.67
C ILE A 146 -6.63 -4.28 7.70
N VAL A 147 -7.60 -4.67 8.52
CA VAL A 147 -8.14 -3.85 9.62
C VAL A 147 -8.07 -4.63 10.93
N PRO A 148 -8.08 -3.97 12.11
CA PRO A 148 -8.23 -4.65 13.38
C PRO A 148 -9.51 -5.51 13.41
N GLU A 149 -9.45 -6.64 14.11
CA GLU A 149 -10.56 -7.60 14.22
C GLU A 149 -11.88 -6.94 14.61
N ILE A 150 -11.89 -6.06 15.63
CA ILE A 150 -13.07 -5.31 16.06
C ILE A 150 -13.70 -4.43 14.95
N VAL A 151 -12.91 -3.99 13.97
CA VAL A 151 -13.41 -3.26 12.81
C VAL A 151 -13.93 -4.24 11.76
N PHE A 152 -13.20 -5.33 11.53
CA PHE A 152 -13.60 -6.38 10.60
C PHE A 152 -14.94 -7.00 10.96
N GLU A 153 -15.13 -7.41 12.22
CA GLU A 153 -16.37 -8.02 12.72
C GLU A 153 -17.59 -7.15 12.42
N LYS A 154 -17.46 -5.83 12.53
CA LYS A 154 -18.58 -4.92 12.29
C LYS A 154 -18.86 -4.62 10.83
N ILE A 155 -17.79 -4.59 10.02
CA ILE A 155 -17.96 -4.58 8.56
C ILE A 155 -18.69 -5.86 8.15
N TRP A 156 -18.32 -7.00 8.74
CA TRP A 156 -18.91 -8.30 8.46
C TRP A 156 -20.38 -8.37 8.89
N GLU A 157 -20.72 -7.97 10.12
CA GLU A 157 -22.10 -7.87 10.61
C GLU A 157 -22.98 -7.03 9.66
N ALA A 158 -22.49 -5.86 9.22
CA ALA A 158 -23.24 -5.01 8.30
C ALA A 158 -23.45 -5.63 6.91
N ILE A 159 -22.52 -6.50 6.46
CA ILE A 159 -22.65 -7.25 5.21
C ILE A 159 -23.63 -8.42 5.40
N GLU A 160 -23.55 -9.14 6.52
CA GLU A 160 -24.47 -10.24 6.84
C GLU A 160 -25.91 -9.74 6.99
N ASP A 161 -26.13 -8.58 7.63
CA ASP A 161 -27.45 -7.95 7.77
C ASP A 161 -28.07 -7.59 6.41
N GLU A 162 -27.25 -7.24 5.42
CA GLU A 162 -27.70 -6.85 4.09
C GLU A 162 -28.02 -8.05 3.19
N PHE A 163 -27.12 -9.04 3.16
CA PHE A 163 -27.14 -10.11 2.17
C PHE A 163 -27.57 -11.47 2.74
N GLY A 164 -27.63 -11.59 4.07
CA GLY A 164 -27.81 -12.85 4.77
C GLY A 164 -26.52 -13.68 4.79
N ARG A 165 -26.18 -14.23 5.95
CA ARG A 165 -24.95 -15.01 6.19
C ARG A 165 -24.68 -16.11 5.14
N ASP A 166 -25.72 -16.83 4.75
CA ASP A 166 -25.63 -17.93 3.77
C ASP A 166 -25.19 -17.48 2.36
N CYS A 167 -25.35 -16.19 2.02
CA CYS A 167 -24.92 -15.64 0.73
C CYS A 167 -23.48 -15.11 0.75
N VAL A 168 -22.88 -14.93 1.93
CA VAL A 168 -21.54 -14.31 2.09
C VAL A 168 -20.47 -15.38 2.30
N GLU A 169 -20.83 -16.52 2.90
CA GLU A 169 -19.92 -17.65 3.14
C GLU A 169 -19.75 -18.59 1.92
N SER A 170 -20.50 -18.38 0.83
CA SER A 170 -20.49 -19.21 -0.40
C SER A 170 -19.49 -18.75 -1.46
#